data_AF-A0A9E0LME6-F1
#
_entry.id   AF-A0A9E0LME6-F1
#
_cell.length_a   1.000
_cell.length_b   1.000
_cell.length_c   1.000
_cell.angle_alpha   90.00
_cell.angle_beta   90.00
_cell.angle_gamma   90.00
#
_symmetry.space_group_name_H-M   'P 1'
#
loop_
_entity.id
_entity.type
_entity.pdbx_description
1 polymer ?
#
loop_
_entity_poly.entity_id
_entity_poly.type
_entity_poly.pdbx_seq_one_letter_code
_entity_poly.pdbx_strand_id
1 'polypeptide(L)' 'MVPAGKFNAMKVVSEVSTAGAKATKTYWYGPNVGLVKSITEGQVKSTTELVSYDFPKLLPGELEAEINRPR' A
#
# COMPACT_ATOMS: atom_id res chain seq x y z
N MET A 1 -0.55 12.16 -6.07
CA MET A 1 -1.90 12.34 -5.48
C MET A 1 -2.74 11.16 -5.92
N VAL A 2 -3.57 10.64 -5.03
CA VAL A 2 -4.51 9.52 -5.24
C VAL A 2 -5.90 9.95 -4.73
N PRO A 3 -6.99 9.19 -4.96
CA PRO A 3 -8.31 9.62 -4.48
C PRO A 3 -8.39 9.79 -2.95
N ALA A 4 -7.65 8.99 -2.17
CA ALA A 4 -7.54 9.17 -0.71
C ALA A 4 -6.77 10.43 -0.27
N GLY A 5 -6.23 11.21 -1.22
CA GLY A 5 -5.59 12.50 -0.96
C GLY A 5 -4.11 12.58 -1.32
N LYS A 6 -3.40 13.46 -0.60
CA LYS A 6 -1.95 13.69 -0.73
C LYS A 6 -1.23 13.09 0.47
N PHE A 7 -0.14 12.38 0.20
CA PHE A 7 0.66 11.70 1.21
C PHE A 7 2.12 12.08 1.03
N ASN A 8 2.84 12.26 2.14
CA ASN A 8 4.29 12.14 2.12
C ASN A 8 4.63 10.64 2.08
N ALA A 9 5.32 10.19 1.04
CA ALA A 9 5.51 8.76 0.80
C ALA A 9 6.94 8.45 0.36
N MET A 10 7.46 7.33 0.85
CA MET A 10 8.71 6.74 0.38
C MET A 10 8.46 6.03 -0.94
N LYS A 11 9.24 6.39 -1.96
CA LYS A 11 9.24 5.70 -3.26
C LYS A 11 10.22 4.53 -3.22
N VAL A 12 9.75 3.35 -3.59
CA VAL A 12 10.58 2.15 -3.77
C VAL A 12 10.46 1.70 -5.23
N VAL A 13 11.58 1.56 -5.91
CA VAL A 13 11.66 1.02 -7.28
C VAL A 13 12.26 -0.37 -7.19
N SER A 14 11.60 -1.35 -7.78
CA SER A 14 12.02 -2.74 -7.77
C SER A 14 11.98 -3.31 -9.18
N GLU A 15 13.09 -3.87 -9.62
CA GLU A 15 13.17 -4.63 -10.86
C GLU A 15 13.02 -6.11 -10.52
N VAL A 16 12.06 -6.77 -11.17
CA VAL A 16 11.75 -8.19 -10.93
C VAL A 16 11.70 -8.96 -12.24
N SER A 17 12.08 -10.24 -12.18
CA SER A 17 11.85 -11.20 -13.25
C SER A 17 10.79 -12.20 -12.76
N THR A 18 9.65 -12.27 -13.43
CA THR A 18 8.57 -13.21 -13.10
C THR A 18 8.32 -14.10 -14.31
N ALA A 19 8.52 -15.41 -14.16
CA ALA A 19 8.39 -16.38 -15.25
C ALA A 19 9.21 -16.01 -16.52
N GLY A 20 10.40 -15.43 -16.33
CA GLY A 20 11.28 -15.00 -17.42
C GLY A 20 10.95 -13.63 -18.02
N ALA A 21 9.80 -13.04 -17.71
CA ALA A 21 9.47 -11.67 -18.11
C ALA A 21 10.00 -10.66 -17.08
N LYS A 22 10.71 -9.64 -17.57
CA LYS A 22 11.16 -8.51 -16.74
C LYS A 22 10.01 -7.54 -16.51
N ALA A 23 9.90 -7.02 -15.30
CA ALA A 23 8.99 -5.96 -14.93
C ALA A 23 9.65 -5.01 -13.93
N THR A 24 9.33 -3.73 -14.05
CA THR A 24 9.67 -2.71 -13.06
C THR A 24 8.42 -2.41 -12.26
N LYS A 25 8.52 -2.50 -10.94
CA LYS A 25 7.45 -2.16 -10.01
C LYS A 25 7.88 -0.96 -9.19
N THR A 26 7.04 0.08 -9.20
CA THR A 26 7.23 1.26 -8.37
C THR A 26 6.15 1.30 -7.32
N TYR A 27 6.54 1.48 -6.07
CA TYR A 27 5.65 1.55 -4.91
C TYR A 27 5.84 2.87 -4.17
N TRP A 28 4.75 3.40 -3.61
CA TRP A 28 4.76 4.55 -2.72
C TRP A 28 4.13 4.17 -1.39
N TYR A 29 4.90 4.24 -0.33
CA TYR A 29 4.46 3.90 1.03
C TYR A 29 4.35 5.14 1.90
N GLY A 30 3.17 5.40 2.45
CA GLY A 30 2.91 6.49 3.39
C GLY A 30 3.05 6.03 4.85
N PRO A 31 3.59 6.87 5.75
CA PRO A 31 3.69 6.55 7.18
C PRO A 31 2.30 6.33 7.76
N ASN A 32 2.15 5.26 8.55
CA ASN A 32 0.88 4.82 9.16
C ASN A 32 -0.26 4.52 8.17
N VAL A 33 -0.01 4.51 6.86
CA VAL A 33 -1.01 4.22 5.81
C VAL A 33 -0.65 2.93 5.06
N GLY A 34 0.65 2.66 4.89
CA GLY A 34 1.12 1.54 4.08
C GLY A 34 1.14 1.91 2.60
N LEU A 35 0.69 1.01 1.72
CA LEU A 35 0.75 1.20 0.28
C LEU A 35 -0.27 2.26 -0.17
N VAL A 36 0.22 3.37 -0.71
CA VAL A 36 -0.63 4.46 -1.24
C VAL A 36 -0.85 4.29 -2.74
N LYS A 37 0.19 3.86 -3.45
CA LYS A 37 0.16 3.66 -4.90
C LYS A 37 1.16 2.60 -5.31
N SER A 38 0.83 1.82 -6.34
CA SER A 38 1.81 1.03 -7.07
C SER A 38 1.59 1.13 -8.58
N ILE A 39 2.68 1.01 -9.33
CA ILE A 39 2.67 0.89 -10.79
C ILE A 39 3.52 -0.32 -11.14
N THR A 40 2.98 -1.20 -11.97
CA THR A 40 3.75 -2.28 -12.60
C THR A 40 3.92 -1.97 -14.09
N GLU A 41 5.16 -1.96 -14.54
CA GLU A 41 5.55 -1.77 -15.93
C GLU A 41 6.26 -3.04 -16.41
N GLY A 42 5.60 -3.80 -17.27
CA GLY A 42 6.15 -5.01 -17.86
C GLY A 42 5.21 -5.49 -18.96
N GLN A 43 5.17 -6.80 -19.18
CA GLN A 43 4.20 -7.40 -20.11
C GLN A 43 2.75 -7.11 -19.68
N VAL A 44 2.48 -7.15 -18.37
CA VAL A 44 1.22 -6.65 -17.80
C VAL A 44 1.48 -5.28 -17.20
N LYS A 45 0.68 -4.30 -17.61
CA LYS A 45 0.70 -2.94 -17.07
C LYS A 45 -0.49 -2.75 -16.14
N SER A 46 -0.22 -2.31 -14.92
CA SER A 46 -1.28 -2.06 -13.95
C SER A 46 -0.90 -0.91 -13.03
N THR A 47 -1.93 -0.26 -12.48
CA THR A 47 -1.79 0.77 -11.47
C THR A 47 -2.80 0.47 -10.37
N THR A 48 -2.35 0.60 -9.12
CA THR A 48 -3.20 0.52 -7.94
C THR A 48 -3.09 1.83 -7.19
N GLU A 49 -4.22 2.37 -6.75
CA GLU A 49 -4.28 3.63 -6.01
C GLU A 49 -5.18 3.47 -4.79
N LEU A 50 -4.76 4.07 -3.67
CA LEU A 50 -5.55 4.11 -2.46
C LEU A 50 -6.76 5.04 -2.66
N VAL A 51 -7.96 4.48 -2.61
CA VAL A 51 -9.21 5.21 -2.82
C VAL A 51 -9.70 5.85 -1.52
N SER A 52 -9.69 5.09 -0.43
CA SER A 52 -10.00 5.54 0.92
C SER A 52 -9.30 4.64 1.93
N TYR A 53 -9.13 5.15 3.14
CA TYR A 53 -8.74 4.35 4.29
C TYR A 53 -9.44 4.95 5.51
N ASP A 54 -9.79 4.08 6.45
CA ASP A 54 -10.29 4.49 7.75
C ASP A 54 -9.54 3.68 8.81
N PHE A 55 -9.01 4.38 9.80
CA PHE A 55 -8.42 3.73 10.96
C PHE A 55 -9.43 3.79 12.08
N PRO A 56 -9.92 2.64 12.59
CA PRO A 56 -10.78 2.67 13.74
C PRO A 56 -10.04 3.38 14.86
N LYS A 57 -10.64 4.47 15.35
CA LYS A 57 -10.16 5.20 16.53
C LYS A 57 -10.51 4.38 17.76
N LEU A 58 -9.77 3.31 17.97
CA LEU A 58 -9.94 2.46 19.13
C LEU A 58 -9.42 3.22 20.36
N LEU A 59 -10.25 3.31 21.39
CA LEU A 59 -9.84 3.83 22.69
C LEU A 59 -8.76 2.92 23.31
N PRO A 60 -7.93 3.43 24.24
CA PRO A 60 -7.01 2.61 25.02
C PRO A 60 -7.79 1.48 25.73
N GLY A 61 -7.61 0.24 25.28
CA GLY A 61 -8.36 -0.95 25.71
C GLY A 61 -9.12 -1.66 24.57
N GLU A 62 -9.69 -0.89 23.64
CA GLU A 62 -10.35 -1.46 22.44
C GLU A 62 -9.31 -1.96 21.42
N LEU A 63 -8.15 -1.30 21.33
CA LEU A 63 -7.04 -1.74 20.49
C LEU A 63 -6.48 -3.09 20.97
N GLU A 64 -6.32 -3.26 22.28
CA GLU A 64 -5.84 -4.51 22.86
C GLU A 64 -6.86 -5.63 22.68
N ALA A 65 -8.16 -5.34 22.82
CA ALA A 65 -9.21 -6.30 22.55
C ALA A 65 -9.26 -6.73 21.07
N GLU A 66 -9.07 -5.80 20.13
CA GLU A 66 -9.04 -6.11 18.69
C GLU A 66 -7.80 -6.91 18.30
N ILE A 67 -6.63 -6.58 18.84
CA ILE A 67 -5.38 -7.33 18.61
C ILE A 67 -5.52 -8.78 19.09
N ASN A 68 -6.19 -8.99 20.23
CA ASN A 68 -6.36 -10.30 20.84
C ASN A 68 -7.64 -11.05 20.39
N ARG A 69 -8.38 -10.52 19.41
CA ARG A 69 -9.59 -11.18 18.90
C ARG A 69 -9.19 -12.50 18.19
N PRO A 70 -9.79 -13.65 18.55
CA PRO A 70 -9.56 -14.89 17.82
C PRO A 70 -10.04 -14.74 16.37
N ARG A 71 -9.17 -15.12 15.42
CA ARG A 71 -9.43 -15.05 13.97
C ARG A 71 -10.15 -16.29 13.47
#